data_AF-A0A366K6I6-F1
#
_entry.id   AF-A0A366K6I6-F1
#
_cell.length_a   1.000
_cell.length_b   1.000
_cell.length_c   1.000
_cell.angle_alpha   90.00
_cell.angle_beta   90.00
_cell.angle_gamma   90.00
#
_symmetry.space_group_name_H-M   'P 1'
#
loop_
_entity.id
_entity.type
_entity.pdbx_description
1 polymer ?
#
loop_
_entity_poly.entity_id
_entity_poly.type
_entity_poly.pdbx_seq_one_letter_code
_entity_poly.pdbx_strand_id
1 'polypeptide(L)'
;MLCYVFHSLSQGKYEDVKVEHFHNQMQLYASILISGMSATLKSGLRKEYVGKIIPLSMPQGKIDLLCSNDVRLKATRKVVCTCDEYCVDSYENRIIKTTLRTLLKADVLDSQKASIHSLLKSLDGIQVLCPKNISWKMSCEGDSNAYGTLISICHLIIADYLQTEISGDIGLSEFYSDKTMHDIYEKFVREYYRRHYPGVSVSASKVRWNLIEEEEYSDRKSLPEMKTDTFLKFRGQVLIIDTKYYGKTDSKRSENLYQMYSYVKNEAANLRAGKQSKEEMPVVDGLILYAQTKEDKPLVDYTYNMDGNRIGRTTLNLNQDFSRIVAKLDNIVSQFFGIECKKVGNF
;
A
#
# COMPACT_ATOMS: atom_id res chain seq x y z
N MET A 1 -2.65 5.97 -10.66
CA MET A 1 -2.01 4.99 -9.76
C MET A 1 -2.82 4.73 -8.48
N LEU A 2 -3.02 5.73 -7.61
CA LEU A 2 -3.66 5.55 -6.29
C LEU A 2 -5.07 4.94 -6.35
N CYS A 3 -5.88 5.26 -7.36
CA CYS A 3 -7.22 4.67 -7.53
C CYS A 3 -7.22 3.14 -7.75
N TYR A 4 -6.10 2.57 -8.22
CA TYR A 4 -5.94 1.11 -8.32
C TYR A 4 -5.53 0.50 -6.98
N VAL A 5 -4.65 1.19 -6.25
CA VAL A 5 -4.13 0.74 -4.95
C VAL A 5 -5.21 0.81 -3.85
N PHE A 6 -6.01 1.88 -3.89
CA PHE A 6 -7.05 2.19 -2.91
C PHE A 6 -8.42 2.17 -3.58
N HIS A 7 -9.05 1.00 -3.60
CA HIS A 7 -10.32 0.75 -4.30
C HIS A 7 -11.45 1.70 -3.88
N SER A 8 -11.47 2.17 -2.63
CA SER A 8 -12.47 3.13 -2.16
C SER A 8 -12.42 4.48 -2.91
N LEU A 9 -11.25 4.87 -3.44
CA LEU A 9 -11.09 6.08 -4.24
C LEU A 9 -11.82 6.01 -5.59
N SER A 10 -12.16 4.80 -6.04
CA SER A 10 -12.86 4.58 -7.30
C SER A 10 -14.40 4.63 -7.19
N GLN A 11 -14.96 4.79 -5.98
CA GLN A 11 -16.39 4.67 -5.69
C GLN A 11 -17.20 5.98 -5.79
N GLY A 12 -17.02 6.78 -6.84
CA GLY A 12 -17.82 8.00 -7.13
C GLY A 12 -17.65 9.19 -6.16
N LYS A 13 -17.21 8.96 -4.93
CA LYS A 13 -17.01 9.96 -3.86
C LYS A 13 -15.86 10.94 -4.10
N TYR A 14 -15.14 10.79 -5.20
CA TYR A 14 -13.92 11.53 -5.55
C TYR A 14 -13.98 12.07 -6.99
N GLU A 15 -15.17 12.19 -7.57
CA GLU A 15 -15.34 12.71 -8.95
C GLU A 15 -14.78 14.13 -9.11
N ASP A 16 -14.99 15.00 -8.12
CA ASP A 16 -14.45 16.36 -8.14
C ASP A 16 -12.90 16.37 -8.18
N VAL A 17 -12.27 15.45 -7.45
CA VAL A 17 -10.80 15.29 -7.41
C VAL A 17 -10.23 14.88 -8.77
N LYS A 18 -11.01 14.24 -9.65
CA LYS A 18 -10.55 13.84 -10.99
C LYS A 18 -10.43 15.03 -11.95
N VAL A 19 -11.18 16.10 -11.72
CA VAL A 19 -11.27 17.27 -12.61
C VAL A 19 -10.34 18.40 -12.14
N GLU A 20 -9.91 18.37 -10.88
CA GLU A 20 -8.99 19.36 -10.32
C GLU A 20 -7.56 19.22 -10.86
N HIS A 21 -6.94 20.36 -11.17
CA HIS A 21 -5.51 20.44 -11.48
C HIS A 21 -4.71 20.71 -10.21
N PHE A 22 -3.77 19.82 -9.90
CA PHE A 22 -2.87 19.94 -8.76
C PHE A 22 -1.45 20.27 -9.22
N HIS A 23 -0.81 21.24 -8.56
CA HIS A 23 0.55 21.66 -8.89
C HIS A 23 1.61 20.81 -8.17
N ASN A 24 1.24 20.24 -7.02
CA ASN A 24 2.11 19.39 -6.22
C ASN A 24 1.33 18.18 -5.65
N GLN A 25 2.08 17.19 -5.14
CA GLN A 25 1.52 15.96 -4.59
C GLN A 25 0.68 16.21 -3.31
N MET A 26 1.07 17.19 -2.50
CA MET A 26 0.38 17.54 -1.26
C MET A 26 -1.01 18.12 -1.49
N GLN A 27 -1.22 18.91 -2.54
CA GLN A 27 -2.53 19.40 -2.96
C GLN A 27 -3.44 18.24 -3.37
N LEU A 28 -2.92 17.24 -4.11
CA LEU A 28 -3.67 16.04 -4.46
C LEU A 28 -4.06 15.24 -3.21
N TYR A 29 -3.10 14.99 -2.32
CA TYR A 29 -3.35 14.21 -1.10
C TYR A 29 -4.33 14.93 -0.16
N ALA A 30 -4.23 16.25 -0.05
CA ALA A 30 -5.19 17.07 0.69
C ALA A 30 -6.60 16.95 0.10
N SER A 31 -6.76 17.05 -1.22
CA SER A 31 -8.07 16.93 -1.88
C SER A 31 -8.71 15.55 -1.63
N ILE A 32 -7.90 14.47 -1.73
CA ILE A 32 -8.33 13.11 -1.40
C ILE A 32 -8.75 13.00 0.08
N LEU A 33 -7.92 13.50 1.01
CA LEU A 33 -8.20 13.40 2.44
C LEU A 33 -9.45 14.20 2.83
N ILE A 34 -9.61 15.41 2.29
CA ILE A 34 -10.78 16.27 2.54
C ILE A 34 -12.06 15.58 2.05
N SER A 35 -12.05 15.08 0.81
CA SER A 35 -13.20 14.41 0.21
C SER A 35 -13.57 13.14 0.97
N GLY A 36 -12.57 12.31 1.29
CA GLY A 36 -12.77 11.08 2.04
C GLY A 36 -13.26 11.33 3.47
N MET A 37 -12.71 12.33 4.16
CA MET A 37 -13.13 12.68 5.51
C MET A 37 -14.55 13.24 5.54
N SER A 38 -14.90 14.09 4.58
CA SER A 38 -16.25 14.64 4.44
C SER A 38 -17.28 13.54 4.21
N ALA A 39 -16.93 12.50 3.44
CA ALA A 39 -17.78 11.33 3.28
C ALA A 39 -17.88 10.49 4.57
N THR A 40 -16.77 10.27 5.27
CA THR A 40 -16.74 9.50 6.52
C THR A 40 -17.52 10.18 7.64
N LEU A 41 -17.49 11.51 7.73
CA LEU A 41 -18.27 12.27 8.73
C LEU A 41 -19.78 12.04 8.58
N LYS A 42 -20.29 11.84 7.36
CA LYS A 42 -21.71 11.51 7.13
C LYS A 42 -22.10 10.15 7.72
N SER A 43 -21.18 9.18 7.73
CA SER A 43 -21.37 7.85 8.33
C SER A 43 -20.97 7.76 9.81
N GLY A 44 -20.35 8.82 10.36
CA GLY A 44 -19.81 8.86 11.71
C GLY A 44 -18.34 8.42 11.80
N LEU A 45 -17.63 8.97 12.79
CA LEU A 45 -16.24 8.60 13.08
C LEU A 45 -16.15 7.18 13.64
N ARG A 46 -14.99 6.53 13.43
CA ARG A 46 -14.68 5.27 14.11
C ARG A 46 -14.73 5.50 15.61
N LYS A 47 -15.32 4.57 16.35
CA LYS A 47 -15.36 4.58 17.80
C LYS A 47 -14.64 3.34 18.31
N GLU A 48 -13.90 3.51 19.39
CA GLU A 48 -13.29 2.40 20.13
C GLU A 48 -13.98 2.23 21.48
N TYR A 49 -14.02 1.00 21.98
CA TYR A 49 -14.44 0.71 23.33
C TYR A 49 -13.27 0.93 24.27
N VAL A 50 -13.41 1.87 25.20
CA VAL A 50 -12.41 2.13 26.23
C VAL A 50 -13.00 1.73 27.57
N GLY A 51 -12.34 0.78 28.23
CA GLY A 51 -12.68 0.36 29.58
C GLY A 51 -12.41 1.50 30.55
N LYS A 52 -13.46 2.06 31.13
CA LYS A 52 -13.39 3.16 32.08
C LYS A 52 -13.82 2.68 33.46
N ILE A 53 -12.99 2.99 34.44
CA ILE A 53 -13.23 2.64 35.84
C ILE A 53 -13.96 3.81 36.49
N ILE A 54 -15.23 3.60 36.88
CA ILE A 54 -16.08 4.66 37.43
C ILE A 54 -16.79 4.13 38.68
N PRO A 55 -16.88 4.91 39.78
CA PRO A 55 -17.72 4.59 40.92
C PRO A 55 -19.19 4.93 40.61
N LEU A 56 -20.04 3.91 40.49
CA LEU A 56 -21.46 4.03 40.16
C LEU A 56 -22.34 3.60 41.36
N SER A 57 -23.48 4.26 41.54
CA SER A 57 -24.47 3.87 42.56
C SER A 57 -25.31 2.66 42.12
N MET A 58 -25.36 2.38 40.82
CA MET A 58 -25.97 1.19 40.24
C MET A 58 -24.89 0.41 39.47
N PRO A 59 -24.73 -0.90 39.70
CA PRO A 59 -23.71 -1.68 39.02
C PRO A 59 -23.98 -1.75 37.50
N GLN A 60 -22.98 -1.42 36.69
CA GLN A 60 -23.03 -1.50 35.24
C GLN A 60 -21.70 -2.05 34.73
N GLY A 61 -21.72 -3.06 33.85
CA GLY A 61 -20.48 -3.70 33.36
C GLY A 61 -19.83 -4.60 34.42
N LYS A 62 -18.48 -4.67 34.42
CA LYS A 62 -17.72 -5.55 35.31
C LYS A 62 -17.44 -4.86 36.64
N ILE A 63 -17.86 -5.45 37.75
CA ILE A 63 -17.61 -4.92 39.09
C ILE A 63 -16.17 -5.24 39.53
N ASP A 64 -15.44 -4.22 39.99
CA ASP A 64 -14.16 -4.40 40.67
C ASP A 64 -14.38 -4.51 42.19
N LEU A 65 -14.41 -5.76 42.68
CA LEU A 65 -14.66 -6.04 44.10
C LEU A 65 -13.54 -5.54 45.02
N LEU A 66 -12.30 -5.45 44.53
CA LEU A 66 -11.15 -5.01 45.31
C LEU A 66 -11.22 -3.50 45.54
N CYS A 67 -11.43 -2.72 44.47
CA CYS A 67 -11.56 -1.27 44.55
C CYS A 67 -12.87 -0.82 45.22
N SER A 68 -13.95 -1.60 45.10
CA SER A 68 -15.24 -1.30 45.74
C SER A 68 -15.25 -1.49 47.26
N ASN A 69 -14.18 -2.06 47.83
CA ASN A 69 -14.10 -2.32 49.25
C ASN A 69 -13.67 -1.07 50.07
N ASP A 70 -13.35 0.05 49.41
CA ASP A 70 -13.00 1.32 50.04
C ASP A 70 -14.15 1.86 50.93
N VAL A 71 -13.80 2.20 52.17
CA VAL A 71 -14.72 2.70 53.21
C VAL A 71 -15.49 3.94 52.74
N ARG A 72 -14.87 4.83 51.95
CA ARG A 72 -15.51 6.04 51.42
C ARG A 72 -16.58 5.75 50.36
N LEU A 73 -16.37 4.70 49.56
CA LEU A 73 -17.32 4.28 48.52
C LEU A 73 -18.52 3.56 49.13
N LYS A 74 -18.32 2.76 50.17
CA LYS A 74 -19.40 2.14 50.95
C LYS A 74 -20.28 3.18 51.64
N ALA A 75 -19.68 4.22 52.23
CA ALA A 75 -20.41 5.32 52.86
C ALA A 75 -21.30 6.08 51.87
N THR A 76 -20.90 6.15 50.60
CA THR A 76 -21.66 6.81 49.52
C THR A 76 -22.51 5.84 48.68
N ARG A 77 -22.60 4.55 49.07
CA ARG A 77 -23.30 3.47 48.35
C ARG A 77 -22.91 3.38 46.87
N LYS A 78 -21.61 3.50 46.57
CA LYS A 78 -21.06 3.37 45.22
C LYS A 78 -20.20 2.12 45.09
N VAL A 79 -20.21 1.53 43.91
CA VAL A 79 -19.43 0.35 43.51
C VAL A 79 -18.57 0.74 42.31
N VAL A 80 -17.29 0.38 42.34
CA VAL A 80 -16.36 0.62 41.23
C VAL A 80 -16.66 -0.40 40.13
N CYS A 81 -17.02 0.10 38.95
CA CYS A 81 -17.28 -0.73 37.79
C CYS A 81 -16.39 -0.33 36.63
N THR A 82 -15.94 -1.32 35.85
CA THR A 82 -15.37 -1.13 34.52
C THR A 82 -16.52 -1.20 33.51
N CYS A 83 -16.80 -0.05 32.88
CA CYS A 83 -17.74 0.05 31.78
C CYS A 83 -16.98 0.34 30.50
N ASP A 84 -17.40 -0.28 29.39
CA ASP A 84 -16.91 0.09 28.07
C ASP A 84 -17.70 1.31 27.58
N GLU A 85 -17.05 2.46 27.50
CA GLU A 85 -17.62 3.67 26.89
C GLU A 85 -17.12 3.79 25.45
N TYR A 86 -18.02 4.22 24.56
CA TYR A 86 -17.65 4.57 23.19
C TYR A 86 -16.81 5.86 23.19
N CYS A 87 -15.56 5.75 22.78
CA CYS A 87 -14.65 6.88 22.63
C CYS A 87 -14.39 7.17 21.14
N VAL A 88 -14.52 8.44 20.74
CA VAL A 88 -14.14 8.91 19.40
C VAL A 88 -12.63 9.23 19.32
N ASP A 89 -11.91 9.28 20.44
CA ASP A 89 -10.46 9.49 20.48
C ASP A 89 -9.65 8.22 20.16
N SER A 90 -10.07 7.53 19.09
CA SER A 90 -9.39 6.34 18.57
C SER A 90 -8.01 6.71 18.01
N TYR A 91 -7.08 5.75 17.97
CA TYR A 91 -5.75 6.01 17.45
C TYR A 91 -5.77 6.54 16.01
N GLU A 92 -6.65 6.02 15.17
CA GLU A 92 -6.76 6.42 13.77
C GLU A 92 -7.42 7.79 13.61
N ASN A 93 -8.41 8.14 14.44
CA ASN A 93 -8.95 9.49 14.49
C ASN A 93 -7.85 10.51 14.89
N ARG A 94 -6.99 10.14 15.84
CA ARG A 94 -5.84 10.96 16.25
C ARG A 94 -4.83 11.12 15.11
N ILE A 95 -4.58 10.07 14.32
CA ILE A 95 -3.77 10.15 13.09
C ILE A 95 -4.37 11.16 12.13
N ILE A 96 -5.66 11.04 11.78
CA ILE A 96 -6.34 11.94 10.84
C ILE A 96 -6.25 13.39 11.31
N LYS A 97 -6.56 13.67 12.58
CA LYS A 97 -6.47 15.01 13.15
C LYS A 97 -5.04 15.56 13.06
N THR A 98 -4.05 14.73 13.35
CA THR A 98 -2.63 15.09 13.26
C THR A 98 -2.25 15.44 11.81
N THR A 99 -2.64 14.61 10.84
CA THR A 99 -2.39 14.86 9.42
C THR A 99 -3.05 16.13 8.92
N LEU A 100 -4.31 16.39 9.28
CA LEU A 100 -5.00 17.63 8.91
C LEU A 100 -4.27 18.87 9.46
N ARG A 101 -3.76 18.81 10.69
CA ARG A 101 -2.94 19.90 11.25
C ARG A 101 -1.60 20.06 10.54
N THR A 102 -1.00 18.96 10.09
CA THR A 102 0.22 18.98 9.29
C THR A 102 -0.01 19.66 7.94
N LEU A 103 -1.11 19.34 7.25
CA LEU A 103 -1.45 19.95 5.96
C LEU A 103 -1.62 21.47 6.03
N LEU A 104 -2.08 22.02 7.17
CA LEU A 104 -2.17 23.48 7.35
C LEU A 104 -0.82 24.20 7.28
N LYS A 105 0.28 23.47 7.50
CA LYS A 105 1.65 23.99 7.40
C LYS A 105 2.30 23.73 6.04
N ALA A 106 1.68 22.87 5.22
CA ALA A 106 2.22 22.46 3.93
C ALA A 106 1.77 23.41 2.80
N ASP A 107 2.37 23.22 1.63
CA ASP A 107 2.00 23.92 0.40
C ASP A 107 0.70 23.35 -0.20
N VAL A 108 -0.43 23.75 0.37
CA VAL A 108 -1.80 23.41 -0.06
C VAL A 108 -2.60 24.66 -0.39
N LEU A 109 -3.65 24.51 -1.20
CA LEU A 109 -4.50 25.62 -1.64
C LEU A 109 -5.25 26.26 -0.47
N ASP A 110 -5.54 27.56 -0.54
CA ASP A 110 -6.27 28.25 0.54
C ASP A 110 -7.72 27.73 0.71
N SER A 111 -8.36 27.31 -0.39
CA SER A 111 -9.65 26.61 -0.36
C SER A 111 -9.58 25.28 0.42
N GLN A 112 -8.47 24.56 0.28
CA GLN A 112 -8.20 23.33 1.01
C GLN A 112 -7.96 23.63 2.50
N LYS A 113 -7.20 24.68 2.84
CA LYS A 113 -7.01 25.11 4.24
C LYS A 113 -8.34 25.46 4.92
N ALA A 114 -9.23 26.18 4.23
CA ALA A 114 -10.56 26.49 4.75
C ALA A 114 -11.37 25.22 5.04
N SER A 115 -11.35 24.26 4.11
CA SER A 115 -12.02 22.97 4.27
C SER A 115 -11.43 22.16 5.43
N ILE A 116 -10.10 22.14 5.57
CA ILE A 116 -9.39 21.49 6.67
C ILE A 116 -9.79 22.11 8.02
N HIS A 117 -9.85 23.44 8.11
CA HIS A 117 -10.32 24.12 9.33
C HIS A 117 -11.74 23.72 9.71
N SER A 118 -12.64 23.55 8.73
CA SER A 118 -13.99 23.05 8.98
C SER A 118 -13.98 21.63 9.52
N LEU A 119 -13.21 20.72 8.90
CA LEU A 119 -13.10 19.32 9.33
C LEU A 119 -12.51 19.19 10.74
N LEU A 120 -11.54 20.03 11.10
CA LEU A 120 -10.92 20.03 12.42
C LEU A 120 -11.91 20.37 13.55
N LYS A 121 -12.97 21.15 13.28
CA LYS A 121 -14.04 21.41 14.26
C LYS A 121 -14.83 20.15 14.58
N SER A 122 -15.08 19.30 13.59
CA SER A 122 -15.74 18.00 13.79
C SER A 122 -14.88 16.97 14.52
N LEU A 123 -13.58 17.26 14.66
CA LEU A 123 -12.62 16.43 15.39
C LEU A 123 -12.28 17.03 16.77
N ASP A 124 -13.16 17.88 17.31
CA ASP A 124 -12.95 18.42 18.65
C ASP A 124 -13.00 17.30 19.71
N GLY A 125 -12.20 17.44 20.76
CA GLY A 125 -12.01 16.40 21.79
C GLY A 125 -11.07 15.23 21.41
N ILE A 126 -10.67 15.09 20.13
CA ILE A 126 -9.67 14.10 19.71
C ILE A 126 -8.26 14.63 19.94
N GLN A 127 -7.35 13.80 20.44
CA GLN A 127 -5.97 14.18 20.71
C GLN A 127 -5.11 14.22 19.43
N VAL A 128 -3.99 14.92 19.51
CA VAL A 128 -2.99 14.98 18.43
C VAL A 128 -1.81 14.09 18.81
N LEU A 129 -1.19 13.46 17.82
CA LEU A 129 0.01 12.64 17.97
C LEU A 129 1.25 13.45 17.55
N CYS A 130 2.43 13.00 17.99
CA CYS A 130 3.68 13.45 17.40
C CYS A 130 3.87 12.73 16.05
N PRO A 131 3.99 13.43 14.91
CA PRO A 131 4.14 12.80 13.59
C PRO A 131 5.28 11.77 13.50
N LYS A 132 6.40 12.03 14.18
CA LYS A 132 7.59 11.16 14.22
C LYS A 132 7.36 9.83 14.95
N ASN A 133 6.36 9.77 15.84
CA ASN A 133 6.12 8.62 16.72
C ASN A 133 4.86 7.84 16.33
N ILE A 134 4.29 8.10 15.14
CA ILE A 134 3.12 7.38 14.67
C ILE A 134 3.53 5.95 14.28
N SER A 135 2.84 4.95 14.84
CA SER A 135 2.99 3.54 14.50
C SER A 135 2.00 3.17 13.40
N TRP A 136 2.51 2.87 12.22
CA TRP A 136 1.69 2.49 11.05
C TRP A 136 1.37 0.99 10.98
N LYS A 137 1.83 0.19 11.96
CA LYS A 137 1.62 -1.27 11.97
C LYS A 137 0.13 -1.66 11.96
N MET A 138 -0.73 -0.84 12.58
CA MET A 138 -2.17 -1.07 12.64
C MET A 138 -2.90 -0.83 11.32
N SER A 139 -2.28 -0.11 10.37
CA SER A 139 -2.89 0.22 9.08
C SER A 139 -2.72 -0.88 8.02
N CYS A 140 -1.90 -1.90 8.31
CA CYS A 140 -1.58 -3.00 7.40
C CYS A 140 -2.51 -4.22 7.54
N GLU A 141 -3.34 -4.27 8.59
CA GLU A 141 -4.31 -5.34 8.80
C GLU A 141 -5.62 -5.05 8.04
N GLY A 142 -5.62 -5.33 6.74
CA GLY A 142 -6.78 -5.85 6.02
C GLY A 142 -8.01 -4.97 5.80
N ASP A 143 -8.12 -3.78 6.39
CA ASP A 143 -9.30 -2.94 6.21
C ASP A 143 -9.27 -2.21 4.85
N SER A 144 -9.75 -2.90 3.83
CA SER A 144 -10.07 -2.36 2.49
C SER A 144 -11.23 -1.35 2.50
N ASN A 145 -11.71 -0.97 3.68
CA ASN A 145 -12.78 0.00 3.87
C ASN A 145 -12.26 1.44 3.63
N ALA A 146 -13.20 2.39 3.51
CA ALA A 146 -12.87 3.79 3.25
C ALA A 146 -11.95 4.40 4.32
N TYR A 147 -12.04 3.92 5.56
CA TYR A 147 -11.24 4.41 6.68
C TYR A 147 -9.78 3.98 6.57
N GLY A 148 -9.50 2.72 6.23
CA GLY A 148 -8.14 2.24 5.97
C GLY A 148 -7.47 2.97 4.80
N THR A 149 -8.25 3.37 3.79
CA THR A 149 -7.76 4.25 2.72
C THR A 149 -7.36 5.63 3.24
N LEU A 150 -8.19 6.26 4.08
CA LEU A 150 -7.85 7.56 4.68
C LEU A 150 -6.55 7.49 5.47
N ILE A 151 -6.38 6.43 6.27
CA ILE A 151 -5.15 6.24 7.06
C ILE A 151 -3.93 6.01 6.16
N SER A 152 -4.10 5.29 5.05
CA SER A 152 -3.04 5.12 4.07
C SER A 152 -2.63 6.45 3.42
N ILE A 153 -3.58 7.33 3.11
CA ILE A 153 -3.29 8.68 2.61
C ILE A 153 -2.64 9.54 3.70
N CYS A 154 -3.09 9.43 4.95
CA CYS A 154 -2.43 10.07 6.09
C CYS A 154 -0.97 9.65 6.23
N HIS A 155 -0.65 8.39 6.00
CA HIS A 155 0.72 7.88 6.00
C HIS A 155 1.57 8.59 4.95
N LEU A 156 1.07 8.70 3.71
CA LEU A 156 1.78 9.39 2.63
C LEU A 156 2.04 10.85 2.93
N ILE A 157 1.04 11.57 3.45
CA ILE A 157 1.16 12.98 3.81
C ILE A 157 2.20 13.19 4.93
N ILE A 158 2.15 12.36 5.98
CA ILE A 158 3.08 12.49 7.11
C ILE A 158 4.49 12.11 6.69
N ALA A 159 4.67 11.06 5.87
CA ALA A 159 5.98 10.66 5.35
C ALA A 159 6.62 11.80 4.54
N ASP A 160 5.87 12.40 3.62
CA ASP A 160 6.31 13.53 2.79
C ASP A 160 6.62 14.78 3.64
N TYR A 161 5.74 15.13 4.59
CA TYR A 161 5.98 16.25 5.50
C TYR A 161 7.26 16.06 6.33
N LEU A 162 7.47 14.87 6.89
CA LEU A 162 8.68 14.58 7.65
C LEU A 162 9.95 14.71 6.80
N GLN A 163 9.89 14.38 5.50
CA GLN A 163 11.03 14.61 4.60
C GLN A 163 11.34 16.09 4.42
N THR A 164 10.31 16.92 4.23
CA THR A 164 10.49 18.37 4.05
C THR A 164 11.01 19.08 5.29
N GLU A 165 10.69 18.60 6.49
CA GLU A 165 11.20 19.17 7.76
C GLU A 165 12.59 18.66 8.15
N ILE A 166 13.01 17.49 7.67
CA ILE A 166 14.30 16.85 8.00
C ILE A 166 15.38 17.22 6.97
N SER A 167 15.31 18.38 6.30
CA SER A 167 16.40 18.88 5.44
C SER A 167 17.74 19.17 6.17
N GLY A 168 17.92 18.69 7.42
CA GLY A 168 19.18 18.61 8.14
C GLY A 168 19.74 17.19 8.39
N ASP A 169 19.01 16.10 8.12
CA ASP A 169 19.48 14.71 8.31
C ASP A 169 19.08 13.80 7.12
N ILE A 170 19.95 13.81 6.11
CA ILE A 170 19.68 13.38 4.72
C ILE A 170 19.38 11.87 4.58
N GLY A 171 19.80 11.03 5.54
CA GLY A 171 19.77 9.56 5.36
C GLY A 171 18.45 8.86 5.70
N LEU A 172 17.66 9.39 6.64
CA LEU A 172 16.43 8.74 7.10
C LEU A 172 15.22 9.13 6.25
N SER A 173 15.19 10.37 5.76
CA SER A 173 14.07 10.94 5.01
C SER A 173 13.86 10.27 3.65
N GLU A 174 14.91 10.06 2.86
CA GLU A 174 14.86 9.44 1.53
C GLU A 174 14.35 7.99 1.58
N PHE A 175 14.74 7.22 2.60
CA PHE A 175 14.40 5.80 2.72
C PHE A 175 12.90 5.54 2.98
N TYR A 176 12.21 6.41 3.72
CA TYR A 176 10.78 6.24 4.03
C TYR A 176 9.86 6.54 2.83
N SER A 177 10.20 7.52 1.98
CA SER A 177 9.43 7.81 0.75
C SER A 177 9.58 6.69 -0.24
N ASP A 178 10.83 6.30 -0.53
CA ASP A 178 11.13 5.37 -1.62
C ASP A 178 10.49 4.01 -1.37
N LYS A 179 10.55 3.52 -0.13
CA LYS A 179 9.89 2.26 0.23
C LYS A 179 8.37 2.34 0.10
N THR A 180 7.76 3.41 0.61
CA THR A 180 6.30 3.56 0.57
C THR A 180 5.79 3.68 -0.87
N MET A 181 6.51 4.45 -1.71
CA MET A 181 6.17 4.61 -3.12
C MET A 181 6.45 3.35 -3.94
N HIS A 182 7.50 2.61 -3.59
CA HIS A 182 7.76 1.29 -4.15
C HIS A 182 6.60 0.32 -3.89
N ASP A 183 6.13 0.23 -2.64
CA ASP A 183 4.99 -0.63 -2.28
C ASP A 183 3.70 -0.23 -3.04
N ILE A 184 3.48 1.08 -3.22
CA ILE A 184 2.37 1.61 -4.03
C ILE A 184 2.52 1.23 -5.50
N TYR A 185 3.73 1.33 -6.05
CA TYR A 185 4.00 1.02 -7.44
C TYR A 185 3.83 -0.48 -7.73
N GLU A 186 4.39 -1.34 -6.87
CA GLU A 186 4.21 -2.79 -6.88
C GLU A 186 2.71 -3.15 -6.89
N LYS A 187 1.97 -2.59 -5.93
CA LYS A 187 0.54 -2.86 -5.79
C LYS A 187 -0.25 -2.31 -6.98
N PHE A 188 0.11 -1.15 -7.51
CA PHE A 188 -0.53 -0.59 -8.70
C PHE A 188 -0.44 -1.53 -9.90
N VAL A 189 0.76 -2.04 -10.21
CA VAL A 189 0.96 -2.97 -11.34
C VAL A 189 0.11 -4.23 -11.15
N ARG A 190 0.08 -4.78 -9.93
CA ARG A 190 -0.73 -5.96 -9.61
C ARG A 190 -2.24 -5.70 -9.76
N GLU A 191 -2.75 -4.62 -9.17
CA GLU A 191 -4.18 -4.29 -9.25
C GLU A 191 -4.60 -3.91 -10.67
N TYR A 192 -3.71 -3.29 -11.46
CA TYR A 192 -3.96 -3.03 -12.87
C TYR A 192 -4.25 -4.31 -13.64
N TYR A 193 -3.36 -5.30 -13.58
CA TYR A 193 -3.56 -6.55 -14.30
C TYR A 193 -4.74 -7.35 -13.77
N ARG A 194 -4.95 -7.38 -12.44
CA ARG A 194 -6.10 -8.06 -11.84
C ARG A 194 -7.42 -7.50 -12.37
N ARG A 195 -7.50 -6.18 -12.55
CA ARG A 195 -8.71 -5.49 -12.99
C ARG A 195 -8.99 -5.66 -14.47
N HIS A 196 -7.98 -5.46 -15.31
CA HIS A 196 -8.15 -5.38 -16.77
C HIS A 196 -8.02 -6.73 -17.48
N TYR A 197 -7.41 -7.72 -16.82
CA TYR A 197 -7.19 -9.05 -17.38
C TYR A 197 -7.75 -10.15 -16.47
N PRO A 198 -9.09 -10.24 -16.31
CA PRO A 198 -9.72 -11.21 -15.40
C PRO A 198 -9.46 -12.68 -15.78
N GLY A 199 -9.03 -12.95 -17.02
CA GLY A 199 -8.62 -14.29 -17.47
C GLY A 199 -7.17 -14.66 -17.10
N VAL A 200 -6.39 -13.71 -16.59
CA VAL A 200 -5.00 -13.90 -16.13
C VAL A 200 -5.03 -14.03 -14.61
N SER A 201 -4.40 -15.08 -14.08
CA SER A 201 -4.21 -15.18 -12.64
C SER A 201 -3.10 -14.23 -12.20
N VAL A 202 -3.40 -13.35 -11.24
CA VAL A 202 -2.52 -12.25 -10.79
C VAL A 202 -2.32 -12.33 -9.28
N SER A 203 -1.09 -12.57 -8.83
CA SER A 203 -0.74 -12.66 -7.41
C SER A 203 0.63 -12.09 -7.09
N ALA A 204 0.96 -11.96 -5.81
CA ALA A 204 2.35 -12.07 -5.35
C ALA A 204 2.57 -13.54 -5.00
N SER A 205 3.61 -14.16 -5.54
CA SER A 205 3.89 -15.59 -5.30
C SER A 205 5.26 -15.78 -4.66
N LYS A 206 5.39 -16.84 -3.86
CA LYS A 206 6.69 -17.31 -3.35
C LYS A 206 7.19 -18.41 -4.28
N VAL A 207 8.27 -18.13 -5.01
CA VAL A 207 8.95 -19.16 -5.79
C VAL A 207 9.73 -20.05 -4.83
N ARG A 208 9.56 -21.36 -4.95
CA ARG A 208 10.31 -22.31 -4.10
C ARG A 208 11.68 -22.55 -4.71
N TRP A 209 12.71 -22.62 -3.87
CA TRP A 209 14.02 -23.12 -4.28
C TRP A 209 13.88 -24.56 -4.78
N ASN A 210 14.33 -24.81 -6.00
CA ASN A 210 14.39 -26.14 -6.59
C ASN A 210 15.68 -26.83 -6.12
N LEU A 211 15.58 -27.52 -4.99
CA LEU A 211 16.69 -28.26 -4.37
C LEU A 211 16.66 -29.72 -4.83
N ILE A 212 17.83 -30.31 -5.07
CA ILE A 212 17.97 -31.71 -5.49
C ILE A 212 17.86 -32.65 -4.29
N GLU A 213 18.25 -32.20 -3.10
CA GLU A 213 18.27 -33.00 -1.87
C GLU A 213 17.02 -32.75 -1.02
N GLU A 214 16.28 -33.83 -0.75
CA GLU A 214 15.16 -33.87 0.20
C GLU A 214 15.61 -34.59 1.48
N GLU A 215 16.40 -33.96 2.36
CA GLU A 215 16.61 -34.56 3.69
C GLU A 215 16.88 -33.56 4.83
N GLU A 216 16.58 -34.07 6.02
CA GLU A 216 16.25 -33.48 7.34
C GLU A 216 17.20 -32.44 7.95
N TYR A 217 18.34 -32.16 7.32
CA TYR A 217 19.43 -31.34 7.89
C TYR A 217 19.60 -29.96 7.27
N SER A 218 18.86 -29.62 6.20
CA SER A 218 18.89 -28.26 5.67
C SER A 218 17.90 -27.38 6.43
N ASP A 219 18.41 -26.37 7.15
CA ASP A 219 17.56 -25.29 7.64
C ASP A 219 17.06 -24.48 6.43
N ARG A 220 15.99 -24.95 5.79
CA ARG A 220 15.34 -24.27 4.65
C ARG A 220 14.94 -22.82 5.02
N LYS A 221 14.87 -22.47 6.31
CA LYS A 221 14.63 -21.10 6.78
C LYS A 221 15.85 -20.19 6.62
N SER A 222 17.05 -20.75 6.45
CA SER A 222 18.28 -19.99 6.17
C SER A 222 18.38 -19.54 4.71
N LEU A 223 17.58 -20.11 3.79
CA LEU A 223 17.52 -19.65 2.40
C LEU A 223 16.71 -18.35 2.30
N PRO A 224 17.15 -17.39 1.46
CA PRO A 224 16.39 -16.17 1.24
C PRO A 224 15.05 -16.49 0.59
N GLU A 225 13.99 -15.86 1.08
CA GLU A 225 12.66 -16.03 0.53
C GLU A 225 12.56 -15.37 -0.86
N MET A 226 12.21 -16.15 -1.88
CA MET A 226 12.00 -15.64 -3.24
C MET A 226 10.55 -15.18 -3.42
N LYS A 227 10.24 -14.00 -2.90
CA LYS A 227 8.92 -13.38 -3.05
C LYS A 227 8.91 -12.50 -4.29
N THR A 228 7.95 -12.76 -5.17
CA THR A 228 7.72 -11.97 -6.40
C THR A 228 6.74 -10.84 -6.15
N ASP A 229 7.01 -9.69 -6.78
CA ASP A 229 6.15 -8.52 -6.78
C ASP A 229 4.84 -8.80 -7.52
N THR A 230 4.93 -9.23 -8.78
CA THR A 230 3.76 -9.59 -9.58
C THR A 230 4.02 -10.88 -10.35
N PHE A 231 3.15 -11.85 -10.13
CA PHE A 231 3.15 -13.15 -10.77
C PHE A 231 1.90 -13.25 -11.65
N LEU A 232 2.10 -13.30 -12.97
CA LEU A 232 1.04 -13.45 -13.94
C LEU A 232 1.05 -14.86 -14.51
N LYS A 233 -0.09 -15.53 -14.53
CA LYS A 233 -0.23 -16.86 -15.14
C LYS A 233 -1.40 -16.92 -16.10
N PHE A 234 -1.14 -17.39 -17.31
CA PHE A 234 -2.14 -17.53 -18.36
C PHE A 234 -1.84 -18.75 -19.23
N ARG A 235 -2.79 -19.70 -19.34
CA ARG A 235 -2.70 -20.90 -20.21
C ARG A 235 -1.35 -21.65 -20.14
N GLY A 236 -0.81 -21.83 -18.92
CA GLY A 236 0.46 -22.52 -18.72
C GLY A 236 1.72 -21.68 -18.93
N GLN A 237 1.58 -20.44 -19.36
CA GLN A 237 2.66 -19.44 -19.39
C GLN A 237 2.67 -18.63 -18.10
N VAL A 238 3.87 -18.27 -17.64
CA VAL A 238 4.11 -17.48 -16.45
C VAL A 238 4.99 -16.30 -16.80
N LEU A 239 4.62 -15.11 -16.33
CA LEU A 239 5.46 -13.92 -16.35
C LEU A 239 5.66 -13.43 -14.91
N ILE A 240 6.92 -13.40 -14.48
CA ILE A 240 7.34 -12.83 -13.20
C ILE A 240 7.76 -11.39 -13.48
N ILE A 241 7.07 -10.44 -12.87
CA ILE A 241 7.39 -9.01 -12.94
C ILE A 241 7.94 -8.58 -11.60
N ASP A 242 9.14 -8.00 -11.61
CA ASP A 242 9.79 -7.37 -10.47
C ASP A 242 9.79 -5.86 -10.70
N THR A 243 9.15 -5.11 -9.81
CA THR A 243 8.99 -3.67 -9.95
C THR A 243 10.12 -2.95 -9.24
N LYS A 244 10.56 -1.82 -9.78
CA LYS A 244 11.62 -1.03 -9.15
C LYS A 244 11.25 0.46 -9.20
N TYR A 245 11.29 1.11 -8.03
CA TYR A 245 10.98 2.53 -7.87
C TYR A 245 12.23 3.19 -7.28
N TYR A 246 13.08 3.76 -8.12
CA TYR A 246 14.30 4.46 -7.67
C TYR A 246 14.60 5.63 -8.59
N GLY A 247 14.93 6.77 -7.99
CA GLY A 247 15.22 8.02 -8.68
C GLY A 247 16.68 8.24 -9.10
N LYS A 248 17.64 7.30 -8.87
CA LYS A 248 19.06 7.58 -9.16
C LYS A 248 20.11 6.44 -9.20
N THR A 249 19.84 5.19 -8.83
CA THR A 249 20.93 4.20 -8.69
C THR A 249 20.97 3.17 -9.82
N ASP A 250 21.71 3.54 -10.86
CA ASP A 250 22.11 2.68 -11.98
C ASP A 250 23.04 1.52 -11.55
N SER A 251 23.50 1.52 -10.30
CA SER A 251 24.51 0.61 -9.74
C SER A 251 24.00 -0.79 -9.42
N LYS A 252 22.68 -1.02 -9.32
CA LYS A 252 22.09 -2.33 -8.94
C LYS A 252 21.47 -3.11 -10.09
N ARG A 253 21.75 -2.73 -11.35
CA ARG A 253 21.20 -3.40 -12.55
C ARG A 253 21.50 -4.91 -12.55
N SER A 254 22.72 -5.30 -12.17
CA SER A 254 23.14 -6.70 -12.14
C SER A 254 22.45 -7.48 -11.03
N GLU A 255 22.26 -6.88 -9.84
CA GLU A 255 21.57 -7.52 -8.70
C GLU A 255 20.13 -7.90 -9.07
N ASN A 256 19.37 -6.97 -9.65
CA ASN A 256 17.99 -7.21 -10.06
C ASN A 256 17.92 -8.28 -11.16
N LEU A 257 18.88 -8.29 -12.09
CA LEU A 257 18.94 -9.30 -13.13
C LEU A 257 19.23 -10.69 -12.56
N TYR A 258 20.17 -10.82 -11.62
CA TYR A 258 20.47 -12.09 -10.96
C TYR A 258 19.31 -12.59 -10.11
N GLN A 259 18.62 -11.69 -9.42
CA GLN A 259 17.39 -12.02 -8.68
C GLN A 259 16.31 -12.56 -9.64
N MET A 260 16.02 -11.83 -10.72
CA MET A 260 15.04 -12.24 -11.72
C MET A 260 15.40 -13.58 -12.36
N TYR A 261 16.67 -13.77 -12.74
CA TYR A 261 17.17 -15.03 -13.28
C TYR A 261 16.94 -16.19 -12.31
N SER A 262 17.22 -15.97 -11.01
CA SER A 262 16.98 -16.97 -9.97
C SER A 262 15.50 -17.33 -9.86
N TYR A 263 14.60 -16.34 -9.90
CA TYR A 263 13.16 -16.57 -9.81
C TYR A 263 12.65 -17.38 -11.01
N VAL A 264 13.04 -16.96 -12.21
CA VAL A 264 12.63 -17.61 -13.46
C VAL A 264 13.12 -19.06 -13.53
N LYS A 265 14.37 -19.33 -13.17
CA LYS A 265 14.92 -20.69 -13.25
C LYS A 265 14.31 -21.65 -12.24
N ASN A 266 14.15 -21.21 -10.99
CA ASN A 266 13.52 -22.03 -9.97
C ASN A 266 12.06 -22.32 -10.30
N GLU A 267 11.29 -21.32 -10.75
CA GLU A 267 9.89 -21.53 -11.13
C GLU A 267 9.78 -22.42 -12.37
N ALA A 268 10.64 -22.23 -13.38
CA ALA A 268 10.68 -23.09 -14.56
C ALA A 268 10.98 -24.55 -14.18
N ALA A 269 11.91 -24.79 -13.28
CA ALA A 269 12.23 -26.13 -12.79
C ALA A 269 11.05 -26.75 -12.01
N ASN A 270 10.45 -26.00 -11.08
CA ASN A 270 9.29 -26.45 -10.30
C ASN A 270 8.10 -26.84 -11.18
N LEU A 271 7.84 -26.07 -12.25
CA LEU A 271 6.73 -26.36 -13.17
C LEU A 271 7.03 -27.48 -14.18
N ARG A 272 8.31 -27.82 -14.39
CA ARG A 272 8.76 -28.96 -15.21
C ARG A 272 8.72 -30.28 -14.44
N ALA A 273 8.82 -30.25 -13.11
CA ALA A 273 8.77 -31.45 -12.28
C ALA A 273 7.49 -32.26 -12.57
N GLY A 274 7.65 -33.49 -13.09
CA GLY A 274 6.55 -34.40 -13.41
C GLY A 274 5.98 -34.30 -14.84
N LYS A 275 6.50 -33.43 -15.72
CA LYS A 275 6.07 -33.33 -17.13
C LYS A 275 7.11 -33.94 -18.08
N GLN A 276 6.66 -34.85 -18.95
CA GLN A 276 7.55 -35.64 -19.81
C GLN A 276 7.57 -35.17 -21.28
N SER A 277 6.55 -34.44 -21.74
CA SER A 277 6.45 -33.97 -23.13
C SER A 277 6.93 -32.51 -23.28
N LYS A 278 7.63 -32.23 -24.38
CA LYS A 278 8.15 -30.90 -24.72
C LYS A 278 7.03 -29.89 -25.06
N GLU A 279 5.87 -30.41 -25.47
CA GLU A 279 4.67 -29.62 -25.82
C GLU A 279 3.88 -29.14 -24.59
N GLU A 280 4.08 -29.76 -23.41
CA GLU A 280 3.48 -29.34 -22.14
C GLU A 280 4.41 -28.48 -21.28
N MET A 281 5.60 -28.14 -21.79
CA MET A 281 6.59 -27.37 -21.05
C MET A 281 6.08 -25.95 -20.78
N PRO A 282 5.87 -25.59 -19.50
CA PRO A 282 5.44 -24.25 -19.14
C PRO A 282 6.55 -23.25 -19.46
N VAL A 283 6.17 -22.16 -20.12
CA VAL A 283 7.07 -21.05 -20.40
C VAL A 283 7.06 -20.13 -19.19
N VAL A 284 8.24 -19.87 -18.62
CA VAL A 284 8.42 -18.91 -17.54
C VAL A 284 9.32 -17.80 -18.03
N ASP A 285 8.81 -16.57 -18.03
CA ASP A 285 9.54 -15.39 -18.44
C ASP A 285 9.64 -14.39 -17.28
N GLY A 286 10.62 -13.50 -17.37
CA GLY A 286 10.90 -12.48 -16.36
C GLY A 286 10.91 -11.08 -16.94
N LEU A 287 10.40 -10.10 -16.19
CA LEU A 287 10.44 -8.69 -16.57
C LEU A 287 10.79 -7.82 -15.36
N ILE A 288 11.83 -7.02 -15.49
CA ILE A 288 12.14 -5.97 -14.52
C ILE A 288 11.50 -4.67 -15.02
N LEU A 289 10.57 -4.13 -14.24
CA LEU A 289 9.75 -2.97 -14.60
C LEU A 289 10.11 -1.77 -13.73
N TYR A 290 10.85 -0.82 -14.29
CA TYR A 290 11.27 0.40 -13.61
C TYR A 290 10.22 1.50 -13.73
N ALA A 291 9.89 2.17 -12.63
CA ALA A 291 9.19 3.45 -12.67
C ALA A 291 10.18 4.57 -13.07
N GLN A 292 9.83 5.38 -14.06
CA GLN A 292 10.60 6.58 -14.42
C GLN A 292 9.85 7.84 -13.96
N THR A 293 10.49 8.61 -13.08
CA THR A 293 10.04 9.91 -12.56
C THR A 293 10.74 11.07 -13.29
N LYS A 294 10.38 12.32 -13.00
CA LYS A 294 10.85 13.49 -13.78
C LYS A 294 12.38 13.65 -13.78
N GLU A 295 13.03 13.19 -12.71
CA GLU A 295 14.48 13.31 -12.53
C GLU A 295 15.27 12.16 -13.18
N ASP A 296 14.57 11.14 -13.66
CA ASP A 296 15.18 9.90 -14.13
C ASP A 296 15.54 9.95 -15.61
N LYS A 297 16.78 9.54 -15.90
CA LYS A 297 17.22 9.28 -17.27
C LYS A 297 16.46 8.08 -17.84
N PRO A 298 16.04 8.12 -19.12
CA PRO A 298 15.41 6.98 -19.75
C PRO A 298 16.38 5.79 -19.80
N LEU A 299 15.92 4.63 -19.32
CA LEU A 299 16.66 3.38 -19.44
C LEU A 299 16.37 2.74 -20.81
N VAL A 300 17.34 2.01 -21.33
CA VAL A 300 17.18 1.27 -22.59
C VAL A 300 16.39 -0.02 -22.32
N ASP A 301 15.28 -0.19 -23.01
CA ASP A 301 14.52 -1.45 -22.99
C ASP A 301 15.39 -2.58 -23.59
N TYR A 302 15.37 -3.76 -22.99
CA TYR A 302 16.01 -4.95 -23.57
C TYR A 302 15.20 -6.21 -23.26
N THR A 303 15.41 -7.24 -24.07
CA THR A 303 14.93 -8.60 -23.79
C THR A 303 15.96 -9.59 -24.31
N TYR A 304 16.40 -10.49 -23.45
CA TYR A 304 17.34 -11.55 -23.78
C TYR A 304 16.69 -12.91 -23.57
N ASN A 305 17.03 -13.87 -24.43
CA ASN A 305 16.72 -15.27 -24.19
C ASN A 305 17.86 -15.90 -23.38
N MET A 306 17.57 -16.28 -22.13
CA MET A 306 18.52 -16.84 -21.19
C MET A 306 18.15 -18.30 -20.89
N ASP A 307 18.76 -19.23 -21.62
CA ASP A 307 18.52 -20.67 -21.49
C ASP A 307 17.03 -21.02 -21.63
N GLY A 308 16.42 -20.55 -22.72
CA GLY A 308 15.03 -20.83 -23.09
C GLY A 308 13.98 -19.97 -22.40
N ASN A 309 14.37 -19.08 -21.47
CA ASN A 309 13.47 -18.15 -20.79
C ASN A 309 13.74 -16.71 -21.25
N ARG A 310 12.72 -15.92 -21.56
CA ARG A 310 12.88 -14.50 -21.90
C ARG A 310 12.99 -13.70 -20.61
N ILE A 311 14.08 -12.96 -20.46
CA ILE A 311 14.25 -11.99 -19.37
C ILE A 311 14.43 -10.61 -19.97
N GLY A 312 13.51 -9.72 -19.64
CA GLY A 312 13.47 -8.36 -20.13
C GLY A 312 13.64 -7.31 -19.04
N ARG A 313 13.96 -6.10 -19.48
CA ARG A 313 13.85 -4.88 -18.70
C ARG A 313 13.05 -3.87 -19.51
N THR A 314 12.11 -3.22 -18.85
CA THR A 314 11.47 -2.03 -19.42
C THR A 314 11.19 -0.96 -18.39
N THR A 315 10.85 0.22 -18.88
CA THR A 315 10.52 1.39 -18.07
C THR A 315 9.10 1.86 -18.32
N LEU A 316 8.40 2.18 -17.24
CA LEU A 316 7.11 2.84 -17.23
C LEU A 316 7.31 4.31 -16.85
N ASN A 317 7.28 5.20 -17.83
CA ASN A 317 7.33 6.64 -17.58
C ASN A 317 6.03 7.07 -16.89
N LEU A 318 6.14 7.58 -15.66
CA LEU A 318 5.01 8.02 -14.84
C LEU A 318 4.66 9.51 -15.07
N ASN A 319 5.47 10.25 -15.84
CA ASN A 319 5.28 11.69 -16.11
C ASN A 319 4.60 11.97 -17.46
N GLN A 320 3.89 11.00 -18.00
CA GLN A 320 3.16 11.11 -19.26
C GLN A 320 1.67 10.86 -19.01
N ASP A 321 0.86 11.12 -20.04
CA ASP A 321 -0.56 10.82 -20.00
C ASP A 321 -0.83 9.36 -19.60
N PHE A 322 -1.82 9.18 -18.74
CA PHE A 322 -2.16 7.86 -18.21
C PHE A 322 -2.51 6.86 -19.33
N SER A 323 -3.06 7.32 -20.46
CA SER A 323 -3.33 6.49 -21.65
C SER A 323 -2.07 5.82 -22.21
N ARG A 324 -0.91 6.48 -22.16
CA ARG A 324 0.38 5.90 -22.60
C ARG A 324 0.92 4.89 -21.60
N ILE A 325 0.69 5.13 -20.31
CA ILE A 325 1.02 4.17 -19.24
C ILE A 325 0.21 2.88 -19.44
N VAL A 326 -1.10 3.02 -19.66
CA VAL A 326 -2.02 1.91 -20.00
C VAL A 326 -1.52 1.14 -21.22
N ALA A 327 -1.22 1.85 -22.32
CA ALA A 327 -0.74 1.21 -23.53
C ALA A 327 0.57 0.42 -23.31
N LYS A 328 1.49 0.92 -22.47
CA LYS A 328 2.74 0.20 -22.14
C LYS A 328 2.46 -1.05 -21.30
N LEU A 329 1.57 -0.97 -20.32
CA LEU A 329 1.18 -2.13 -19.50
C LEU A 329 0.44 -3.19 -20.33
N ASP A 330 -0.44 -2.77 -21.24
CA ASP A 330 -1.14 -3.67 -22.15
C ASP A 330 -0.17 -4.36 -23.13
N ASN A 331 0.82 -3.61 -23.63
CA ASN A 331 1.85 -4.17 -24.51
C ASN A 331 2.65 -5.29 -23.84
N ILE A 332 2.93 -5.20 -22.53
CA ILE A 332 3.64 -6.26 -21.79
C ILE A 332 2.86 -7.58 -21.91
N VAL A 333 1.58 -7.57 -21.60
CA VAL A 333 0.76 -8.79 -21.63
C VAL A 333 0.59 -9.29 -23.07
N SER A 334 0.44 -8.38 -24.03
CA SER A 334 0.40 -8.73 -25.46
C SER A 334 1.71 -9.38 -25.94
N GLN A 335 2.88 -8.89 -25.52
CA GLN A 335 4.18 -9.40 -25.92
C GLN A 335 4.47 -10.78 -25.31
N PHE A 336 4.11 -10.97 -24.04
CA PHE A 336 4.45 -12.19 -23.31
C PHE A 336 3.41 -13.29 -23.47
N PHE A 337 2.11 -12.97 -23.51
CA PHE A 337 1.02 -13.95 -23.60
C PHE A 337 0.21 -13.90 -24.90
N GLY A 338 0.41 -12.90 -25.77
CA GLY A 338 -0.34 -12.79 -27.02
C GLY A 338 -1.83 -12.46 -26.83
N ILE A 339 -2.19 -11.77 -25.75
CA ILE A 339 -3.58 -11.39 -25.46
C ILE A 339 -3.75 -9.86 -25.47
N GLU A 340 -4.91 -9.42 -25.95
CA GLU A 340 -5.31 -8.02 -25.94
C GLU A 340 -6.17 -7.67 -24.72
N CYS A 341 -6.12 -6.40 -24.31
CA CYS A 341 -6.90 -5.88 -23.19
C CYS A 341 -8.40 -6.03 -23.46
N LYS A 342 -9.14 -6.65 -22.52
CA LYS A 342 -10.59 -6.55 -22.51
C LYS A 342 -10.93 -5.20 -21.90
N LYS A 343 -11.47 -4.27 -22.70
CA LYS A 343 -11.95 -2.98 -22.21
C LYS A 343 -13.02 -3.20 -21.14
N VAL A 344 -12.63 -3.23 -19.88
CA VAL A 344 -13.53 -3.05 -18.74
C VAL A 344 -13.81 -1.55 -18.68
N GLY A 345 -15.08 -1.16 -18.64
CA GLY A 345 -15.56 0.21 -18.87
C GLY A 345 -14.75 1.34 -18.22
N ASN A 346 -14.75 2.49 -18.90
CA ASN A 346 -13.95 3.70 -18.64
C ASN A 346 -13.87 4.10 -17.14
N PHE A 347 -12.68 4.55 -16.72
CA PHE A 347 -12.38 5.18 -15.43
C PHE A 347 -12.05 6.66 -15.56
#